data_AF-A0AAD5UKK5-F1
#
_entry.id   AF-A0AAD5UKK5-F1
#
_cell.length_a   1.000
_cell.length_b   1.000
_cell.length_c   1.000
_cell.angle_alpha   90.00
_cell.angle_beta   90.00
_cell.angle_gamma   90.00
#
_symmetry.space_group_name_H-M   'P 1'
#
loop_
_entity.id
_entity.type
_entity.pdbx_description
1 polymer ?
#
loop_
_entity_poly.entity_id
_entity_poly.type
_entity_poly.pdbx_seq_one_letter_code
_entity_poly.pdbx_strand_id
1 'polypeptide(L)'
;MISDNGCLPAVTKNPNKMEVLIDVKNAAKEVDKLIWFQKNPHMRTFDQIKQSGSFDIEMFRTTPKKNMQKEKEKFQERLESNAVTVKLEDEIAERRQWLDDMVALGRGDAYKRQIQTEIMLRVSKLETLKKTK
;
A
#
# COMPACT_ATOMS: atom_id res chain seq x y z
N MET A 1 9.00 -11.23 -90.75
CA MET A 1 7.57 -10.95 -90.52
C MET A 1 7.34 -11.04 -89.02
N ILE A 2 6.84 -9.93 -88.45
CA ILE A 2 6.05 -9.74 -87.22
C ILE A 2 6.23 -10.77 -86.08
N SER A 3 6.61 -10.28 -84.89
CA SER A 3 5.95 -10.70 -83.65
C SER A 3 6.09 -9.59 -82.60
N ASP A 4 4.92 -9.11 -82.21
CA ASP A 4 4.62 -7.95 -81.38
C ASP A 4 5.04 -8.13 -79.93
N ASN A 5 5.74 -7.13 -79.38
CA ASN A 5 5.80 -6.91 -77.94
C ASN A 5 4.87 -5.74 -77.63
N GLY A 6 3.61 -6.07 -77.32
CA GLY A 6 2.61 -5.11 -76.86
C GLY A 6 3.03 -4.47 -75.54
N CYS A 7 3.45 -3.21 -75.60
CA CYS A 7 3.66 -2.36 -74.44
C CYS A 7 2.30 -1.74 -74.05
N LEU A 8 1.76 -2.15 -72.91
CA LEU A 8 0.55 -1.53 -72.34
C LEU A 8 0.87 -0.09 -71.91
N PRO A 9 -0.03 0.89 -72.15
CA PRO A 9 0.20 2.27 -71.76
C PRO A 9 0.14 2.42 -70.23
N ALA A 10 1.09 3.16 -69.69
CA ALA A 10 1.15 3.52 -68.29
C ALA A 10 -0.14 4.27 -67.87
N VAL A 11 -0.95 3.64 -67.01
CA VAL A 11 -2.06 4.28 -66.32
C VAL A 11 -1.47 5.32 -65.37
N THR A 12 -1.56 6.60 -65.75
CA THR A 12 -1.19 7.73 -64.90
C THR A 12 -2.22 7.84 -63.77
N LYS A 13 -1.89 7.31 -62.59
CA LYS A 13 -2.71 7.51 -61.39
C LYS A 13 -2.61 8.98 -60.99
N ASN A 14 -3.67 9.74 -61.24
CA ASN A 14 -3.77 11.16 -60.87
C ASN A 14 -3.66 11.31 -59.33
N PRO A 15 -2.61 11.99 -58.80
CA PRO A 15 -2.35 12.09 -57.37
C PRO A 15 -3.45 12.85 -56.60
N ASN A 16 -4.19 13.76 -57.26
CA ASN A 16 -5.28 14.52 -56.64
C ASN A 16 -6.49 13.65 -56.23
N LYS A 17 -6.65 12.46 -56.82
CA LYS A 17 -7.76 11.57 -56.44
C LYS A 17 -7.51 10.86 -55.11
N MET A 18 -6.25 10.71 -54.68
CA MET A 18 -5.89 10.04 -53.43
C MET A 18 -6.05 10.97 -52.23
N GLU A 19 -5.64 12.24 -52.33
CA GLU A 19 -5.77 13.23 -51.25
C GLU A 19 -7.25 13.50 -50.92
N VAL A 20 -8.09 13.74 -51.94
CA VAL A 20 -9.54 13.93 -51.75
C VAL A 20 -10.20 12.70 -51.14
N LEU A 21 -9.75 11.48 -51.49
CA LEU A 21 -10.29 10.26 -50.91
C LEU A 21 -9.91 10.11 -49.43
N ILE A 22 -8.71 10.58 -49.04
CA ILE A 22 -8.24 10.58 -47.66
C ILE A 22 -9.07 11.56 -46.84
N ASP A 23 -9.36 12.74 -47.38
CA ASP A 23 -10.18 13.76 -46.70
C ASP A 23 -11.62 13.28 -46.46
N VAL A 24 -12.25 12.64 -47.45
CA VAL A 24 -13.59 12.08 -47.31
C VAL A 24 -13.61 10.93 -46.29
N LYS A 25 -12.60 10.06 -46.31
CA LYS A 25 -12.48 8.95 -45.33
C LYS A 25 -12.21 9.47 -43.92
N ASN A 26 -11.45 10.54 -43.77
CA ASN A 26 -11.20 11.18 -42.47
C ASN A 26 -12.46 11.88 -41.94
N ALA A 27 -13.21 12.56 -42.80
CA ALA A 27 -14.49 13.16 -42.45
C ALA A 27 -15.51 12.10 -41.98
N ALA A 28 -15.62 10.97 -42.69
CA ALA A 28 -16.50 9.87 -42.29
C ALA A 28 -16.15 9.31 -40.90
N LYS A 29 -14.85 9.15 -40.60
CA LYS A 29 -14.39 8.69 -39.28
C LYS A 29 -14.72 9.68 -38.16
N GLU A 30 -14.61 10.98 -38.39
CA GLU A 30 -14.97 11.98 -37.38
C GLU A 30 -16.49 12.05 -37.16
N VAL A 31 -17.30 11.86 -38.20
CA VAL A 31 -18.77 11.75 -38.07
C VAL A 31 -19.15 10.52 -37.23
N ASP A 32 -18.57 9.35 -37.51
CA ASP A 32 -18.84 8.13 -36.73
C ASP A 32 -18.43 8.27 -35.26
N LYS A 33 -17.29 8.93 -35.00
CA LYS A 33 -16.81 9.23 -33.66
C LYS A 33 -17.75 10.17 -32.90
N LEU A 34 -18.26 11.21 -33.56
CA LEU A 34 -19.27 12.11 -32.99
C LEU A 34 -20.57 11.37 -32.64
N ILE A 35 -21.07 10.51 -33.54
CA ILE A 35 -22.25 9.68 -33.30
C ILE A 35 -22.02 8.76 -32.09
N TRP A 36 -20.83 8.18 -31.96
CA TRP A 36 -20.49 7.32 -30.84
C TRP A 36 -20.46 8.06 -29.50
N PHE A 37 -19.90 9.27 -29.44
CA PHE A 37 -19.93 10.10 -28.23
C PHE A 37 -21.35 10.55 -27.86
N GLN A 38 -22.21 10.84 -28.84
CA GLN A 38 -23.61 11.19 -28.58
C GLN A 38 -24.41 10.02 -27.98
N LYS A 39 -24.08 8.78 -28.36
CA LYS A 39 -24.67 7.57 -27.78
C LYS A 39 -24.07 7.20 -26.41
N ASN A 40 -22.91 7.74 -26.05
CA ASN A 40 -22.19 7.44 -24.82
C ASN A 40 -21.85 8.72 -24.03
N PRO A 41 -22.86 9.40 -23.44
CA PRO A 41 -22.67 10.70 -22.78
C PRO A 41 -21.77 10.64 -21.52
N HIS A 42 -21.50 9.45 -21.01
CA HIS A 42 -20.57 9.24 -19.89
C HIS A 42 -19.09 9.21 -20.33
N MET A 43 -18.83 9.10 -21.64
CA MET A 43 -17.48 9.08 -22.19
C MET A 43 -16.99 10.50 -22.41
N ARG A 44 -15.82 10.83 -21.83
CA ARG A 44 -15.18 12.13 -22.01
C ARG A 44 -14.38 12.17 -23.31
N THR A 45 -14.45 13.27 -24.04
CA THR A 45 -13.59 13.52 -25.21
C THR A 45 -12.16 13.77 -24.78
N PHE A 46 -11.21 13.64 -25.70
CA PHE A 46 -9.79 13.90 -25.43
C PHE A 46 -9.56 15.29 -24.82
N ASP A 47 -10.21 16.33 -25.36
CA ASP A 47 -10.08 17.69 -24.84
C ASP A 47 -10.68 17.84 -23.44
N GLN A 48 -11.78 17.14 -23.15
CA GLN A 48 -12.38 17.13 -21.81
C GLN A 48 -11.47 16.46 -20.78
N ILE A 49 -10.82 15.34 -21.14
CA ILE A 49 -9.87 14.67 -20.25
C ILE A 49 -8.65 15.58 -20.02
N LYS A 50 -8.15 16.22 -21.08
CA LYS A 50 -7.03 17.17 -21.01
C LYS A 50 -7.35 18.40 -20.13
N GLN A 51 -8.53 18.98 -20.26
CA GLN A 51 -8.97 20.12 -19.44
C GLN A 51 -9.20 19.75 -17.98
N SER A 52 -9.64 18.51 -17.71
CA SER A 52 -9.94 18.06 -16.34
C SER A 52 -8.70 17.82 -15.47
N GLY A 53 -7.48 17.95 -16.02
CA GLY A 53 -6.25 17.62 -15.29
C GLY A 53 -6.14 16.13 -14.93
N SER A 54 -6.97 15.26 -15.50
CA SER A 54 -6.94 13.81 -15.20
C SER A 54 -5.65 13.13 -15.68
N PHE A 55 -4.89 13.78 -16.57
CA PHE A 55 -3.57 13.35 -17.01
C PHE A 55 -2.43 13.90 -16.14
N ASP A 56 -2.73 14.75 -15.16
CA ASP A 56 -1.70 15.24 -14.25
C ASP A 56 -1.24 14.05 -13.40
N ILE A 57 -0.02 13.58 -13.68
CA ILE A 57 0.66 12.58 -12.88
C ILE A 57 0.75 13.16 -11.46
N GLU A 58 0.20 12.47 -10.46
CA GLU A 58 0.38 12.87 -9.07
C GLU A 58 1.87 13.05 -8.81
N MET A 59 2.27 14.30 -8.57
CA MET A 59 3.65 14.63 -8.21
C MET A 59 3.97 13.86 -6.92
N PHE A 60 4.81 12.84 -7.00
CA PHE A 60 5.25 12.06 -5.85
C PHE A 60 5.92 13.01 -4.86
N ARG A 61 5.19 13.42 -3.81
CA ARG A 61 5.72 14.33 -2.78
C ARG A 61 6.62 13.51 -1.87
N THR A 62 7.93 13.68 -2.01
CA THR A 62 8.96 13.05 -1.17
C THR A 62 9.03 13.63 0.25
N THR A 63 8.15 14.57 0.61
CA THR A 63 8.17 15.15 1.95
C THR A 63 7.81 14.07 2.98
N PRO A 64 8.68 13.83 3.99
CA PRO A 64 8.37 12.90 5.06
C PRO A 64 7.10 13.36 5.77
N LYS A 65 6.02 12.57 5.69
CA LYS A 65 4.73 12.88 6.32
C LYS A 65 4.80 12.88 7.85
N LYS A 66 5.87 12.33 8.44
CA LYS A 66 6.10 12.24 9.89
C LYS A 66 7.56 12.51 10.21
N ASN A 67 7.82 13.17 11.32
CA ASN A 67 9.18 13.32 11.84
C ASN A 67 9.69 11.94 12.30
N MET A 68 10.64 11.39 11.55
CA MET A 68 11.17 10.05 11.79
C MET A 68 11.84 9.89 13.16
N GLN A 69 12.44 10.96 13.70
CA GLN A 69 13.06 10.94 15.02
C GLN A 69 12.00 10.78 16.12
N LYS A 70 10.86 11.48 16.00
CA LYS A 70 9.74 11.33 16.93
C LYS A 70 9.12 9.94 16.87
N GLU A 71 9.02 9.35 15.68
CA GLU A 71 8.50 7.98 15.55
C GLU A 71 9.49 6.94 16.11
N LYS A 72 10.80 7.16 15.93
CA LYS A 72 11.84 6.34 16.56
C LYS A 72 11.77 6.41 18.08
N GLU A 73 11.59 7.60 18.64
CA GLU A 73 11.45 7.81 20.09
C GLU A 73 10.22 7.08 20.66
N LYS A 74 9.05 7.24 20.04
CA LYS A 74 7.83 6.49 20.43
C LYS A 74 8.01 4.98 20.35
N PHE A 75 8.72 4.51 19.33
CA PHE A 75 8.99 3.09 19.16
C PHE A 75 9.92 2.59 20.27
N GLN A 76 10.96 3.35 20.60
CA GLN A 76 11.89 3.05 21.68
C GLN A 76 11.17 3.02 23.04
N GLU A 77 10.36 4.02 23.35
CA GLU A 77 9.54 4.09 24.57
C GLU A 77 8.62 2.87 24.71
N ARG A 78 7.98 2.45 23.61
CA ARG A 78 7.14 1.25 23.58
C ARG A 78 7.95 -0.03 23.85
N LEU A 79 9.15 -0.14 23.27
CA LEU A 79 10.01 -1.31 23.49
C LEU A 79 10.50 -1.36 24.94
N GLU A 80 10.94 -0.24 25.50
CA GLU A 80 11.38 -0.16 26.89
C GLU A 80 10.26 -0.51 27.85
N SER A 81 9.05 0.02 27.63
CA SER A 81 7.86 -0.35 28.39
C SER A 81 7.59 -1.86 28.33
N ASN A 82 7.61 -2.46 27.14
CA ASN A 82 7.42 -3.90 26.98
C ASN A 82 8.53 -4.70 27.68
N ALA A 83 9.80 -4.26 27.59
CA ALA A 83 10.92 -4.93 28.24
C ALA A 83 10.74 -4.97 29.77
N VAL A 84 10.23 -3.89 30.37
CA VAL A 84 9.91 -3.86 31.80
C VAL A 84 8.80 -4.86 32.15
N THR A 85 7.76 -4.98 31.32
CA THR A 85 6.68 -5.96 31.57
C THR A 85 7.17 -7.40 31.48
N VAL A 86 8.01 -7.73 30.48
CA VAL A 86 8.60 -9.08 30.33
C VAL A 86 9.44 -9.42 31.55
N LYS A 87 10.29 -8.49 32.00
CA LYS A 87 11.11 -8.70 33.19
C LYS A 87 10.28 -9.03 34.44
N LEU A 88 9.14 -8.35 34.64
CA LEU A 88 8.26 -8.63 35.78
C LEU A 88 7.58 -10.01 35.65
N GLU A 89 7.21 -10.42 34.44
CA GLU A 89 6.66 -11.76 34.19
C GLU A 89 7.69 -12.85 34.52
N ASP A 90 8.95 -12.65 34.14
CA ASP A 90 10.06 -13.55 34.46
C ASP A 90 10.31 -13.63 35.98
N GLU A 91 10.36 -12.48 36.68
CA GLU A 91 10.53 -12.46 38.13
C GLU A 91 9.39 -13.17 38.87
N ILE A 92 8.14 -13.06 38.38
CA ILE A 92 7.00 -13.78 38.94
C ILE A 92 7.15 -15.28 38.72
N ALA A 93 7.56 -15.70 37.52
CA ALA A 93 7.77 -17.11 37.18
C ALA A 93 8.86 -17.74 38.05
N GLU A 94 10.00 -17.05 38.21
CA GLU A 94 11.11 -17.48 39.07
C GLU A 94 10.65 -17.68 40.52
N ARG A 95 9.88 -16.73 41.07
CA ARG A 95 9.40 -16.85 42.44
C ARG A 95 8.38 -17.98 42.64
N ARG A 96 7.56 -18.27 41.63
CA ARG A 96 6.67 -19.44 41.64
C ARG A 96 7.47 -20.73 41.66
N GLN A 97 8.42 -20.86 40.74
CA GLN A 97 9.26 -22.05 40.64
C GLN A 97 10.03 -22.29 41.94
N TRP A 98 10.63 -21.24 42.51
CA TRP A 98 11.35 -21.34 43.76
C TRP A 98 10.45 -21.83 44.92
N LEU A 99 9.19 -21.38 44.98
CA LEU A 99 8.26 -21.85 45.99
C LEU A 99 7.91 -23.33 45.78
N ASP A 100 7.68 -23.75 44.54
CA ASP A 100 7.40 -25.14 44.19
C ASP A 100 8.57 -26.05 44.57
N ASP A 101 9.80 -25.61 44.31
CA ASP A 101 11.02 -26.33 44.73
C ASP A 101 11.09 -26.44 46.26
N MET A 102 10.79 -25.36 47.00
CA MET A 102 10.78 -25.41 48.47
C MET A 102 9.65 -26.30 49.02
N VAL A 103 8.50 -26.35 48.35
CA VAL A 103 7.41 -27.27 48.69
C VAL A 103 7.84 -28.71 48.45
N ALA A 104 8.51 -29.00 47.34
CA ALA A 104 9.04 -30.33 47.04
C ALA A 104 10.08 -30.80 48.08
N LEU A 105 10.85 -29.87 48.65
CA LEU A 105 11.78 -30.14 49.76
C LEU A 105 11.11 -30.19 51.15
N GLY A 106 9.78 -30.04 51.24
CA GLY A 106 9.02 -30.05 52.49
C GLY A 106 9.19 -28.79 53.34
N ARG A 107 9.78 -27.71 52.79
CA ARG A 107 10.04 -26.44 53.49
C ARG A 107 9.17 -25.28 53.01
N GLY A 108 8.19 -25.54 52.16
CA GLY A 108 7.34 -24.52 51.53
C GLY A 108 6.64 -23.61 52.54
N ASP A 109 6.15 -24.15 53.66
CA ASP A 109 5.38 -23.38 54.65
C ASP A 109 6.18 -22.24 55.30
N ALA A 110 7.51 -22.39 55.42
CA ALA A 110 8.37 -21.36 55.97
C ALA A 110 8.43 -20.09 55.09
N TYR A 111 8.25 -20.24 53.77
CA TYR A 111 8.48 -19.16 52.82
C TYR A 111 7.23 -18.74 52.05
N LYS A 112 6.18 -19.57 52.05
CA LYS A 112 4.93 -19.37 51.31
C LYS A 112 4.38 -17.96 51.46
N ARG A 113 4.27 -17.45 52.69
CA ARG A 113 3.71 -16.11 52.95
C ARG A 113 4.55 -14.99 52.34
N GLN A 114 5.87 -15.06 52.50
CA GLN A 114 6.79 -14.05 51.95
C GLN A 114 6.73 -14.05 50.42
N ILE A 115 6.88 -15.22 49.80
CA ILE A 115 6.89 -15.35 48.34
C ILE A 115 5.55 -14.97 47.73
N GLN A 116 4.43 -15.35 48.34
CA GLN A 116 3.11 -14.93 47.88
C GLN A 116 2.97 -13.41 47.91
N THR A 117 3.45 -12.75 48.97
CA THR A 117 3.44 -11.28 49.07
C THR A 117 4.24 -10.65 47.93
N GLU A 118 5.42 -11.20 47.66
CA GLU A 118 6.30 -10.76 46.59
C GLU A 118 5.70 -10.94 45.19
N ILE A 119 5.01 -12.06 44.95
CA ILE A 119 4.27 -12.32 43.71
C ILE A 119 3.13 -11.31 43.58
N MET A 120 2.35 -11.10 44.63
CA MET A 120 1.22 -10.15 44.61
C MET A 120 1.66 -8.73 44.27
N LEU A 121 2.76 -8.25 44.88
CA LEU A 121 3.30 -6.92 44.59
C LEU A 121 3.72 -6.78 43.12
N ARG A 122 4.39 -7.80 42.56
CA ARG A 122 4.82 -7.80 41.16
C ARG A 122 3.67 -7.90 40.18
N VAL A 123 2.66 -8.74 40.48
CA VAL A 123 1.43 -8.83 39.67
C VAL A 123 0.70 -7.49 39.65
N SER A 124 0.52 -6.84 40.80
CA SER A 124 -0.12 -5.52 40.86
C SER A 124 0.66 -4.47 40.05
N LYS A 125 2.00 -4.49 40.13
CA LYS A 125 2.85 -3.62 39.30
C LYS A 125 2.69 -3.92 37.80
N LEU A 126 2.63 -5.19 37.42
CA LEU A 126 2.42 -5.61 36.03
C LEU A 126 1.05 -5.15 35.51
N GLU A 127 0.00 -5.27 36.32
CA GLU A 127 -1.36 -4.82 35.98
C GLU A 127 -1.44 -3.31 35.79
N THR A 128 -0.78 -2.52 36.65
CA THR A 128 -0.74 -1.06 36.50
C THR A 128 -0.06 -0.66 35.19
N LEU A 129 1.08 -1.28 34.85
CA LEU A 129 1.78 -1.04 33.58
C LEU A 129 0.95 -1.46 32.36
N LYS A 130 0.20 -2.57 32.45
CA LYS A 130 -0.71 -3.02 31.39
C LYS A 130 -1.91 -2.08 31.21
N LYS A 131 -2.40 -1.45 32.29
CA LYS A 131 -3.51 -0.50 32.26
C LYS A 131 -3.10 0.88 31.73
N THR A 132 -1.85 1.29 31.96
CA THR A 132 -1.31 2.55 31.43
C THR A 132 -0.94 2.49 29.95
N LYS A 133 -1.06 1.32 29.32
CA LYS A 133 -0.78 1.06 27.91
C LYS A 133 -2.05 1.22 27.06
#